data_AF-A0A962BYN7-F1
#
_entry.id   AF-A0A962BYN7-F1
#
_cell.length_a   1.000
_cell.length_b   1.000
_cell.length_c   1.000
_cell.angle_alpha   90.00
_cell.angle_beta   90.00
_cell.angle_gamma   90.00
#
_symmetry.space_group_name_H-M   'P 1'
#
loop_
_entity.id
_entity.type
_entity.pdbx_description
1 polymer ?
#
loop_
_entity_poly.entity_id
_entity_poly.type
_entity_poly.pdbx_seq_one_letter_code
_entity_poly.pdbx_strand_id
1 'polypeptide(L)'
;MSTPQPLDPSRWAREIIDSQRRLAVGPSTLRRVGDVDFGCSPKDAVYRDDKLTLYRYANPNRRKNAVPLLICYALVNRPYMVDLQENRSLVRGLLARGEDVYIIDWGYPDQADRYLDMEDYIERFLGGCVDHLRASHGLDAINLMGICQGGVMSLCYAALHPDKVRNLVTTVTPVDFHTPDNMLSRWIQQIDMDLMVDTLGNVPADQMNLSYLMLKPFRLNFQKYAGFVDMLEDAAQVEDFMRMEKWIFDSPDQAGEMLRQFVNQFYKGNGFVKGGIRVGTRAPTLADVTMPVLNIYALQDHLVP
;
A
#
# COMPACT_ATOMS: atom_id res chain seq x y z
N MET A 1 14.01 12.59 37.68
CA MET A 1 13.15 11.70 38.50
C MET A 1 11.82 12.42 38.72
N SER A 2 10.83 12.16 37.86
CA SER A 2 9.48 12.70 38.03
C SER A 2 8.76 11.87 39.08
N THR A 3 8.24 12.53 40.11
CA THR A 3 7.37 11.95 41.13
C THR A 3 6.11 11.35 40.47
N PRO A 4 5.62 10.19 40.91
CA PRO A 4 4.33 9.67 40.44
C PRO A 4 3.22 10.63 40.86
N GLN A 5 2.39 11.09 39.92
CA GLN A 5 1.19 11.87 40.26
C GLN A 5 0.27 11.04 41.17
N PRO A 6 -0.27 11.62 42.25
CA PRO A 6 -1.23 10.92 43.10
C PRO A 6 -2.51 10.63 42.30
N LEU A 7 -3.01 9.40 42.41
CA LEU A 7 -4.25 8.94 41.77
C LEU A 7 -5.44 9.73 42.38
N ASP A 8 -6.09 10.58 41.58
CA ASP A 8 -7.31 11.32 41.96
C ASP A 8 -8.57 10.45 41.71
N PRO A 9 -9.22 9.89 42.74
CA PRO A 9 -10.36 8.99 42.56
C PRO A 9 -11.55 9.65 41.86
N SER A 10 -11.69 10.98 41.97
CA SER A 10 -12.78 11.73 41.33
C SER A 10 -12.59 11.86 39.82
N ARG A 11 -11.33 11.85 39.37
CA ARG A 11 -10.98 11.85 37.95
C ARG A 11 -11.27 10.48 37.33
N TRP A 12 -10.89 9.40 38.01
CA TRP A 12 -11.20 8.03 37.58
C TRP A 12 -12.70 7.75 37.51
N ALA A 13 -13.47 8.20 38.52
CA ALA A 13 -14.92 8.07 38.49
C ALA A 13 -15.54 8.79 37.28
N ARG A 14 -15.06 9.99 36.95
CA ARG A 14 -15.49 10.74 35.75
C ARG A 14 -15.11 10.03 34.45
N GLU A 15 -13.86 9.55 34.34
CA GLU A 15 -13.39 8.80 33.16
C GLU A 15 -14.19 7.50 32.93
N ILE A 16 -14.55 6.79 34.01
CA ILE A 16 -15.40 5.58 33.95
C ILE A 16 -16.82 5.92 33.49
N ILE A 17 -17.42 6.99 34.03
CA ILE A 17 -18.77 7.42 33.65
C ILE A 17 -18.81 7.87 32.19
N ASP A 18 -17.83 8.65 31.74
CA ASP A 18 -17.72 9.09 30.34
C ASP A 18 -17.52 7.89 29.40
N SER A 19 -16.68 6.92 29.78
CA SER A 19 -16.49 5.68 29.00
C SER A 19 -17.78 4.86 28.90
N GLN A 20 -18.54 4.73 29.99
CA GLN A 20 -19.83 4.03 29.99
C GLN A 20 -20.87 4.75 29.12
N ARG A 21 -20.91 6.09 29.16
CA ARG A 21 -21.77 6.88 28.27
C ARG A 21 -21.41 6.63 26.81
N ARG A 22 -20.13 6.72 26.44
CA ARG A 22 -19.66 6.48 25.06
C ARG A 22 -20.02 5.09 24.56
N LEU A 23 -19.82 4.06 25.38
CA LEU A 23 -20.23 2.68 25.08
C LEU A 23 -21.74 2.52 24.92
N ALA A 24 -22.55 3.28 25.67
CA ALA A 24 -24.00 3.26 25.56
C ALA A 24 -24.52 3.93 24.27
N VAL A 25 -23.84 4.97 23.78
CA VAL A 25 -24.20 5.63 22.50
C VAL A 25 -23.70 4.84 21.29
N GLY A 26 -22.60 4.08 21.44
CA GLY A 26 -21.95 3.30 20.39
C GLY A 26 -22.90 2.54 19.46
N PRO A 27 -23.81 1.68 19.94
CA PRO A 27 -24.74 0.94 19.08
C PRO A 27 -25.62 1.83 18.18
N SER A 28 -25.96 3.04 18.63
CA SER A 28 -26.76 3.99 17.84
C SER A 28 -25.92 4.72 16.79
N THR A 29 -24.67 5.06 17.11
CA THR A 29 -23.70 5.65 16.17
C THR A 29 -23.35 4.65 15.07
N LEU A 30 -23.04 3.40 15.44
CA LEU A 30 -22.72 2.32 14.50
C LEU A 30 -23.87 2.06 13.50
N ARG A 31 -25.13 2.11 13.96
CA ARG A 31 -26.31 1.98 13.08
C ARG A 31 -26.49 3.15 12.13
N ARG A 32 -26.04 4.36 12.48
CA ARG A 32 -26.11 5.54 11.60
C ARG A 32 -25.02 5.53 10.52
N VAL A 33 -23.84 4.98 10.85
CA VAL A 33 -22.70 4.90 9.93
C VAL A 33 -22.98 3.95 8.76
N GLY A 34 -23.82 2.92 8.95
CA GLY A 34 -24.27 2.05 7.86
C GLY A 34 -23.13 1.29 7.15
N ASP A 35 -23.38 0.82 5.92
CA ASP A 35 -22.33 0.28 5.07
C ASP A 35 -21.45 1.43 4.55
N VAL A 36 -20.16 1.37 4.86
CA VAL A 36 -19.24 2.45 4.52
C VAL A 36 -18.74 2.30 3.09
N ASP A 37 -19.02 3.30 2.26
CA ASP A 37 -18.63 3.37 0.84
C ASP A 37 -17.18 3.91 0.67
N PHE A 38 -16.45 3.44 -0.34
CA PHE A 38 -15.04 3.75 -0.61
C PHE A 38 -14.74 3.83 -2.12
N GLY A 39 -13.66 4.53 -2.51
CA GLY A 39 -13.35 4.77 -3.91
C GLY A 39 -14.31 5.78 -4.55
N CYS A 40 -14.42 6.94 -3.89
CA CYS A 40 -15.41 7.97 -4.17
C CYS A 40 -15.28 8.59 -5.57
N SER A 41 -14.08 8.52 -6.17
CA SER A 41 -13.80 9.18 -7.44
C SER A 41 -14.27 8.31 -8.63
N PRO A 42 -15.13 8.84 -9.52
CA PRO A 42 -15.58 8.10 -10.70
C PRO A 42 -14.40 7.63 -11.54
N LYS A 43 -14.44 6.38 -11.98
CA LYS A 43 -13.35 5.74 -12.72
C LYS A 43 -13.86 4.73 -13.74
N ASP A 44 -13.12 4.58 -14.82
CA ASP A 44 -13.39 3.64 -15.90
C ASP A 44 -12.25 2.61 -16.00
N ALA A 45 -12.60 1.35 -16.23
CA ALA A 45 -11.61 0.32 -16.56
C ALA A 45 -11.17 0.51 -18.01
N VAL A 46 -9.88 0.79 -18.24
CA VAL A 46 -9.33 1.10 -19.57
C VAL A 46 -8.46 -0.01 -20.14
N TYR A 47 -7.91 -0.88 -19.29
CA TYR A 47 -7.11 -2.03 -19.68
C TYR A 47 -7.27 -3.17 -18.67
N ARG A 48 -7.15 -4.41 -19.14
CA ARG A 48 -7.17 -5.63 -18.31
C ARG A 48 -6.17 -6.64 -18.86
N ASP A 49 -5.50 -7.34 -17.94
CA ASP A 49 -4.70 -8.54 -18.22
C ASP A 49 -4.91 -9.52 -17.07
N ASP A 50 -5.53 -10.66 -17.37
CA ASP A 50 -6.04 -11.60 -16.36
C ASP A 50 -6.88 -10.88 -15.28
N LYS A 51 -6.47 -10.95 -14.01
CA LYS A 51 -7.15 -10.32 -12.86
C LYS A 51 -6.80 -8.84 -12.69
N LEU A 52 -5.71 -8.39 -13.32
CA LEU A 52 -5.31 -7.00 -13.29
C LEU A 52 -6.33 -6.14 -14.05
N THR A 53 -6.75 -5.05 -13.44
CA THR A 53 -7.51 -3.97 -14.08
C THR A 53 -6.80 -2.65 -13.90
N LEU A 54 -6.56 -1.94 -15.00
CA LEU A 54 -6.09 -0.55 -14.99
C LEU A 54 -7.31 0.37 -15.00
N TYR A 55 -7.44 1.16 -13.94
CA TYR A 55 -8.49 2.18 -13.84
C TYR A 55 -7.96 3.55 -14.21
N ARG A 56 -8.75 4.28 -14.98
CA ARG A 56 -8.56 5.71 -15.23
C ARG A 56 -9.59 6.50 -14.44
N TYR A 57 -9.16 7.50 -13.70
CA TYR A 57 -10.07 8.35 -12.94
C TYR A 57 -10.57 9.53 -13.79
N ALA A 58 -11.88 9.80 -13.69
CA ALA A 58 -12.52 10.88 -14.42
C ALA A 58 -12.00 12.24 -13.92
N ASN A 59 -11.45 13.05 -14.82
CA ASN A 59 -10.97 14.39 -14.51
C ASN A 59 -11.54 15.44 -15.49
N PRO A 60 -12.58 16.19 -15.12
CA PRO A 60 -13.09 17.27 -15.97
C PRO A 60 -12.11 18.45 -16.09
N ASN A 61 -11.19 18.61 -15.13
CA ASN A 61 -10.20 19.69 -15.08
C ASN A 61 -8.83 19.30 -15.65
N ARG A 62 -8.77 18.20 -16.41
CA ARG A 62 -7.51 17.67 -16.96
C ARG A 62 -6.79 18.70 -17.82
N ARG A 63 -5.49 18.88 -17.59
CA ARG A 63 -4.63 19.73 -18.43
C ARG A 63 -4.55 19.17 -19.86
N LYS A 64 -4.51 20.06 -20.86
CA LYS A 64 -4.28 19.64 -22.26
C LYS A 64 -2.90 19.00 -22.37
N ASN A 65 -2.82 17.87 -23.08
CA ASN A 65 -1.58 17.10 -23.30
C ASN A 65 -0.85 16.70 -22.00
N ALA A 66 -1.59 16.43 -20.93
CA ALA A 66 -1.01 15.91 -19.70
C ALA A 66 -0.36 14.53 -19.97
N VAL A 67 0.90 14.36 -19.54
CA VAL A 67 1.54 13.04 -19.49
C VAL A 67 0.82 12.24 -18.39
N PRO A 68 0.31 11.03 -18.67
CA PRO A 68 -0.45 10.26 -17.69
C PRO A 68 0.43 9.88 -16.50
N LEU A 69 -0.19 9.86 -15.32
CA LEU A 69 0.39 9.39 -14.06
C LEU A 69 -0.17 8.01 -13.74
N LEU A 70 0.68 6.99 -13.86
CA LEU A 70 0.37 5.62 -13.45
C LEU A 70 0.77 5.41 -12.00
N ILE A 71 -0.16 4.99 -11.16
CA ILE A 71 0.08 4.60 -9.76
C ILE A 71 0.16 3.07 -9.69
N CYS A 72 1.36 2.60 -9.34
CA CYS A 72 1.67 1.21 -9.02
C CYS A 72 1.59 1.03 -7.50
N TYR A 73 0.50 0.43 -7.02
CA TYR A 73 0.28 0.20 -5.60
C TYR A 73 0.90 -1.12 -5.13
N ALA A 74 1.04 -1.31 -3.82
CA ALA A 74 1.49 -2.57 -3.23
C ALA A 74 0.52 -3.72 -3.53
N LEU A 75 1.02 -4.94 -3.55
CA LEU A 75 0.20 -6.14 -3.76
C LEU A 75 -0.59 -6.51 -2.49
N VAL A 76 -0.10 -6.11 -1.31
CA VAL A 76 -0.62 -6.54 0.00
C VAL A 76 -2.05 -6.08 0.27
N ASN A 77 -2.40 -4.85 -0.13
CA ASN A 77 -3.70 -4.26 0.13
C ASN A 77 -4.29 -3.67 -1.15
N ARG A 78 -5.62 -3.50 -1.18
CA ARG A 78 -6.30 -2.92 -2.35
C ARG A 78 -5.96 -1.43 -2.54
N PRO A 79 -5.90 -0.97 -3.81
CA PRO A 79 -5.43 0.38 -4.15
C PRO A 79 -6.43 1.49 -3.80
N TYR A 80 -7.67 1.18 -3.40
CA TYR A 80 -8.62 2.23 -3.00
C TYR A 80 -8.16 3.01 -1.76
N MET A 81 -7.10 2.57 -1.04
CA MET A 81 -6.39 3.36 -0.03
C MET A 81 -6.06 4.78 -0.51
N VAL A 82 -5.62 4.92 -1.77
CA VAL A 82 -5.21 6.23 -2.29
C VAL A 82 -6.42 7.11 -2.68
N ASP A 83 -7.64 6.58 -2.59
CA ASP A 83 -8.92 7.24 -2.80
C ASP A 83 -9.94 6.92 -1.68
N LEU A 84 -9.43 6.90 -0.43
CA LEU A 84 -10.17 6.46 0.76
C LEU A 84 -11.40 7.32 1.06
N GLN A 85 -11.23 8.64 1.10
CA GLN A 85 -12.29 9.60 1.44
C GLN A 85 -12.13 10.91 0.70
N GLU A 86 -13.25 11.62 0.56
CA GLU A 86 -13.34 12.90 -0.11
C GLU A 86 -12.30 13.95 0.34
N ASN A 87 -12.05 14.04 1.64
CA ASN A 87 -11.10 14.99 2.26
C ASN A 87 -9.69 14.40 2.46
N ARG A 88 -9.48 13.10 2.18
CA ARG A 88 -8.23 12.35 2.35
C ARG A 88 -7.95 11.44 1.14
N SER A 89 -8.12 11.97 -0.06
CA SER A 89 -7.85 11.26 -1.31
C SER A 89 -6.68 11.89 -2.04
N LEU A 90 -5.59 11.13 -2.18
CA LEU A 90 -4.45 11.50 -3.01
C LEU A 90 -4.91 11.67 -4.46
N VAL A 91 -5.78 10.76 -4.92
CA VAL A 91 -6.36 10.79 -6.26
C VAL A 91 -7.10 12.10 -6.50
N ARG A 92 -8.04 12.51 -5.63
CA ARG A 92 -8.74 13.79 -5.78
C ARG A 92 -7.78 14.98 -5.75
N GLY A 93 -6.76 14.94 -4.89
CA GLY A 93 -5.73 15.98 -4.83
C GLY A 93 -4.95 16.14 -6.14
N LEU A 94 -4.65 15.04 -6.82
CA LEU A 94 -3.99 15.03 -8.13
C LEU A 94 -4.95 15.45 -9.25
N LEU A 95 -6.18 14.95 -9.25
CA LEU A 95 -7.21 15.32 -10.22
C LEU A 95 -7.51 16.82 -10.16
N ALA A 96 -7.61 17.40 -8.96
CA ALA A 96 -7.82 18.83 -8.74
C ALA A 96 -6.66 19.70 -9.26
N ARG A 97 -5.44 19.15 -9.35
CA ARG A 97 -4.27 19.79 -9.97
C ARG A 97 -4.21 19.57 -11.48
N GLY A 98 -5.19 18.89 -12.06
CA GLY A 98 -5.32 18.64 -13.48
C GLY A 98 -4.46 17.48 -14.01
N GLU A 99 -4.03 16.57 -13.14
CA GLU A 99 -3.32 15.34 -13.53
C GLU A 99 -4.26 14.30 -14.16
N ASP A 100 -3.78 13.51 -15.12
CA ASP A 100 -4.51 12.36 -15.68
C ASP A 100 -4.06 11.09 -14.95
N VAL A 101 -4.86 10.64 -13.98
CA VAL A 101 -4.48 9.62 -12.99
C VAL A 101 -5.00 8.25 -13.37
N TYR A 102 -4.10 7.27 -13.35
CA TYR A 102 -4.37 5.87 -13.58
C TYR A 102 -3.86 5.05 -12.41
N ILE A 103 -4.59 4.00 -12.03
CA ILE A 103 -4.20 3.14 -10.91
C ILE A 103 -4.34 1.68 -11.29
N ILE A 104 -3.30 0.90 -11.00
CA ILE A 104 -3.32 -0.55 -11.16
C ILE A 104 -4.08 -1.16 -9.98
N ASP A 105 -5.07 -1.98 -10.30
CA ASP A 105 -5.69 -2.91 -9.37
C ASP A 105 -5.30 -4.32 -9.77
N TRP A 106 -4.49 -4.98 -8.94
CA TRP A 106 -3.92 -6.30 -9.23
C TRP A 106 -4.95 -7.43 -9.18
N GLY A 107 -6.12 -7.19 -8.59
CA GLY A 107 -7.13 -8.21 -8.35
C GLY A 107 -6.79 -9.12 -7.17
N TYR A 108 -7.42 -10.30 -7.13
CA TYR A 108 -7.22 -11.31 -6.08
C TYR A 108 -6.62 -12.57 -6.69
N PRO A 109 -5.38 -12.92 -6.35
CA PRO A 109 -4.77 -14.15 -6.83
C PRO A 109 -5.58 -15.39 -6.44
N ASP A 110 -5.69 -16.34 -7.36
CA ASP A 110 -6.23 -17.67 -7.11
C ASP A 110 -5.09 -18.71 -7.08
N GLN A 111 -5.41 -19.98 -6.83
CA GLN A 111 -4.40 -21.03 -6.69
C GLN A 111 -3.53 -21.25 -7.94
N ALA A 112 -4.02 -20.91 -9.14
CA ALA A 112 -3.25 -21.03 -10.37
C ALA A 112 -2.13 -19.97 -10.44
N ASP A 113 -2.30 -18.84 -9.74
CA ASP A 113 -1.36 -17.73 -9.72
C ASP A 113 -0.14 -17.97 -8.85
N ARG A 114 -0.06 -19.11 -8.15
CA ARG A 114 1.07 -19.44 -7.24
C ARG A 114 2.45 -19.39 -7.91
N TYR A 115 2.49 -19.55 -9.23
CA TYR A 115 3.70 -19.54 -10.04
C TYR A 115 4.02 -18.17 -10.63
N LEU A 116 3.14 -17.18 -10.48
CA LEU A 116 3.44 -15.82 -10.92
C LEU A 116 4.59 -15.27 -10.11
N ASP A 117 5.61 -14.79 -10.83
CA ASP A 117 6.86 -14.37 -10.23
C ASP A 117 7.14 -12.88 -10.42
N MET A 118 8.31 -12.43 -9.99
CA MET A 118 8.65 -11.01 -10.04
C MET A 118 8.79 -10.48 -11.48
N GLU A 119 9.14 -11.34 -12.45
CA GLU A 119 9.14 -10.99 -13.88
C GLU A 119 7.72 -10.77 -14.39
N ASP A 120 6.77 -11.64 -14.04
CA ASP A 120 5.36 -11.49 -14.44
C ASP A 120 4.78 -10.15 -13.95
N TYR A 121 4.99 -9.81 -12.67
CA TYR A 121 4.45 -8.57 -12.12
C TYR A 121 5.10 -7.31 -12.69
N ILE A 122 6.41 -7.34 -12.96
CA ILE A 122 7.16 -6.16 -13.41
C ILE A 122 7.10 -6.00 -14.94
N GLU A 123 7.44 -7.04 -15.70
CA GLU A 123 7.53 -6.97 -17.16
C GLU A 123 6.17 -7.07 -17.83
N ARG A 124 5.36 -8.06 -17.45
CA ARG A 124 4.06 -8.29 -18.09
C ARG A 124 3.00 -7.33 -17.57
N PHE A 125 2.71 -7.36 -16.27
CA PHE A 125 1.56 -6.63 -15.73
C PHE A 125 1.79 -5.12 -15.63
N LEU A 126 2.86 -4.67 -14.95
CA LEU A 126 3.22 -3.26 -14.90
C LEU A 126 3.64 -2.75 -16.29
N GLY A 127 4.49 -3.50 -17.00
CA GLY A 127 4.92 -3.13 -18.34
C GLY A 127 3.77 -3.04 -19.35
N GLY A 128 2.79 -3.94 -19.29
CA GLY A 128 1.59 -3.88 -20.11
C GLY A 128 0.74 -2.63 -19.85
N CYS A 129 0.61 -2.21 -18.59
CA CYS A 129 -0.04 -0.93 -18.25
C CYS A 129 0.73 0.27 -18.81
N VAL A 130 2.06 0.26 -18.69
CA VAL A 130 2.92 1.33 -19.22
C VAL A 130 2.79 1.41 -20.75
N ASP A 131 2.90 0.29 -21.45
CA ASP A 131 2.82 0.26 -22.91
C ASP A 131 1.41 0.61 -23.42
N HIS A 132 0.35 0.19 -22.72
CA HIS A 132 -1.02 0.63 -23.01
C HIS A 132 -1.15 2.16 -22.95
N LEU A 133 -0.63 2.79 -21.88
CA LEU A 133 -0.71 4.25 -21.72
C LEU A 133 0.16 4.99 -22.74
N ARG A 134 1.37 4.50 -23.02
CA ARG A 134 2.25 5.07 -24.06
C ARG A 134 1.55 5.07 -25.42
N ALA A 135 0.97 3.93 -25.80
CA ALA A 135 0.24 3.78 -27.06
C ALA A 135 -1.02 4.66 -27.11
N SER A 136 -1.82 4.69 -26.05
CA SER A 136 -3.09 5.45 -26.03
C SER A 136 -2.88 6.96 -26.04
N HIS A 137 -1.74 7.45 -25.53
CA HIS A 137 -1.40 8.87 -25.49
C HIS A 137 -0.42 9.30 -26.59
N GLY A 138 0.14 8.37 -27.36
CA GLY A 138 1.17 8.64 -28.37
C GLY A 138 2.45 9.22 -27.75
N LEU A 139 2.88 8.68 -26.61
CA LEU A 139 4.02 9.15 -25.83
C LEU A 139 5.09 8.07 -25.71
N ASP A 140 6.36 8.47 -25.78
CA ASP A 140 7.48 7.55 -25.56
C ASP A 140 7.66 7.18 -24.09
N ALA A 141 7.17 7.98 -23.15
CA ALA A 141 7.33 7.74 -21.71
C ALA A 141 6.19 8.36 -20.88
N ILE A 142 5.90 7.75 -19.72
CA ILE A 142 4.84 8.20 -18.80
C ILE A 142 5.39 8.60 -17.42
N ASN A 143 4.58 9.23 -16.58
CA ASN A 143 4.93 9.41 -15.17
C ASN A 143 4.53 8.16 -14.38
N LEU A 144 5.42 7.65 -13.54
CA LEU A 144 5.19 6.46 -12.72
C LEU A 144 5.32 6.82 -11.24
N MET A 145 4.30 6.53 -10.45
CA MET A 145 4.30 6.65 -9.00
C MET A 145 4.18 5.25 -8.39
N GLY A 146 5.20 4.80 -7.67
CA GLY A 146 5.16 3.54 -6.94
C GLY A 146 4.99 3.78 -5.44
N ILE A 147 4.11 2.99 -4.81
CA ILE A 147 3.81 3.09 -3.38
C ILE A 147 4.19 1.79 -2.66
N CYS A 148 5.02 1.90 -1.62
CA CYS A 148 5.50 0.75 -0.83
C CYS A 148 6.12 -0.35 -1.71
N GLN A 149 5.59 -1.58 -1.70
CA GLN A 149 6.04 -2.67 -2.59
C GLN A 149 5.88 -2.33 -4.07
N GLY A 150 4.83 -1.58 -4.44
CA GLY A 150 4.68 -1.04 -5.79
C GLY A 150 5.78 -0.04 -6.16
N GLY A 151 6.35 0.64 -5.15
CA GLY A 151 7.57 1.43 -5.28
C GLY A 151 8.80 0.63 -5.68
N VAL A 152 9.00 -0.52 -5.05
CA VAL A 152 10.11 -1.44 -5.37
C VAL A 152 9.97 -1.96 -6.80
N MET A 153 8.76 -2.41 -7.18
CA MET A 153 8.47 -2.86 -8.55
C MET A 153 8.69 -1.73 -9.56
N SER A 154 8.26 -0.50 -9.26
CA SER A 154 8.49 0.67 -10.12
C SER A 154 9.96 1.05 -10.26
N LEU A 155 10.77 0.92 -9.20
CA LEU A 155 12.22 1.13 -9.26
C LEU A 155 12.89 0.09 -10.17
N CYS A 156 12.54 -1.19 -9.99
CA CYS A 156 13.03 -2.25 -10.87
C CYS A 156 12.60 -1.99 -12.32
N TYR A 157 11.33 -1.69 -12.58
CA TYR A 157 10.84 -1.40 -13.93
C TYR A 157 11.54 -0.20 -14.57
N ALA A 158 11.71 0.90 -13.83
CA ALA A 158 12.36 2.11 -14.33
C ALA A 158 13.85 1.90 -14.63
N ALA A 159 14.56 1.11 -13.82
CA ALA A 159 15.93 0.69 -14.09
C ALA A 159 16.03 -0.17 -15.35
N LEU A 160 15.02 -1.00 -15.59
CA LEU A 160 14.93 -1.94 -16.69
C LEU A 160 14.49 -1.32 -18.02
N HIS A 161 13.72 -0.24 -17.97
CA HIS A 161 13.12 0.47 -19.11
C HIS A 161 13.20 2.00 -18.92
N PRO A 162 14.41 2.58 -18.80
CA PRO A 162 14.56 4.00 -18.48
C PRO A 162 13.99 4.93 -19.56
N ASP A 163 13.87 4.45 -20.81
CA ASP A 163 13.26 5.15 -21.93
C ASP A 163 11.73 5.24 -21.84
N LYS A 164 11.09 4.38 -21.05
CA LYS A 164 9.62 4.32 -20.92
C LYS A 164 9.08 5.11 -19.71
N VAL A 165 9.94 5.58 -18.81
CA VAL A 165 9.56 6.31 -17.59
C VAL A 165 10.12 7.73 -17.64
N ARG A 166 9.21 8.72 -17.71
CA ARG A 166 9.57 10.15 -17.80
C ARG A 166 9.96 10.73 -16.45
N ASN A 167 9.17 10.46 -15.42
CA ASN A 167 9.42 10.87 -14.04
C ASN A 167 8.99 9.73 -13.13
N LEU A 168 9.80 9.45 -12.10
CA LEU A 168 9.51 8.44 -11.10
C LEU A 168 9.20 9.10 -9.76
N VAL A 169 8.11 8.68 -9.11
CA VAL A 169 7.77 9.07 -7.74
C VAL A 169 7.76 7.82 -6.87
N THR A 170 8.57 7.81 -5.82
CA THR A 170 8.57 6.75 -4.81
C THR A 170 7.89 7.28 -3.55
N THR A 171 6.89 6.56 -3.03
CA THR A 171 6.18 6.96 -1.81
C THR A 171 6.21 5.82 -0.81
N VAL A 172 6.82 6.08 0.36
CA VAL A 172 7.05 5.08 1.43
C VAL A 172 7.64 3.78 0.88
N THR A 173 8.57 3.90 -0.06
CA THR A 173 9.20 2.79 -0.78
C THR A 173 10.45 2.32 -0.04
N PRO A 174 10.54 1.05 0.38
CA PRO A 174 11.76 0.53 0.99
C PRO A 174 12.85 0.35 -0.07
N VAL A 175 14.03 0.92 0.19
CA VAL A 175 15.23 0.74 -0.64
C VAL A 175 16.31 0.00 0.14
N ASP A 176 16.58 0.43 1.37
CA ASP A 176 17.42 -0.30 2.32
C ASP A 176 16.53 -1.08 3.29
N PHE A 177 16.56 -2.41 3.17
CA PHE A 177 15.78 -3.30 4.02
C PHE A 177 16.50 -3.64 5.33
N HIS A 178 17.78 -3.30 5.48
CA HIS A 178 18.59 -3.68 6.64
C HIS A 178 18.82 -2.51 7.61
N THR A 179 17.95 -1.49 7.59
CA THR A 179 18.02 -0.37 8.52
C THR A 179 17.81 -0.84 9.97
N PRO A 180 18.52 -0.25 10.96
CA PRO A 180 18.56 -0.77 12.34
C PRO A 180 17.18 -0.89 13.01
N ASP A 181 16.28 0.04 12.71
CA ASP A 181 14.97 0.18 13.34
C ASP A 181 13.86 -0.61 12.60
N ASN A 182 14.19 -1.34 11.53
CA ASN A 182 13.23 -2.11 10.74
C ASN A 182 12.94 -3.48 11.35
N MET A 183 12.09 -3.50 12.38
CA MET A 183 11.68 -4.74 13.07
C MET A 183 11.00 -5.75 12.14
N LEU A 184 10.15 -5.28 11.22
CA LEU A 184 9.47 -6.14 10.26
C LEU A 184 10.48 -6.90 9.40
N SER A 185 11.46 -6.18 8.85
CA SER A 185 12.51 -6.79 8.05
C SER A 185 13.29 -7.84 8.86
N ARG A 186 13.66 -7.54 10.11
CA ARG A 186 14.39 -8.49 10.96
C ARG A 186 13.60 -9.77 11.22
N TRP A 187 12.28 -9.70 11.36
CA TRP A 187 11.43 -10.88 11.51
C TRP A 187 11.32 -11.67 10.22
N ILE A 188 10.99 -11.00 9.11
CA ILE A 188 10.87 -11.64 7.79
C ILE A 188 12.16 -12.35 7.39
N GLN A 189 13.32 -11.78 7.73
CA GLN A 189 14.62 -12.40 7.47
C GLN A 189 14.80 -13.77 8.13
N GLN A 190 14.10 -14.04 9.24
CA GLN A 190 14.15 -15.31 9.96
C GLN A 190 13.13 -16.33 9.46
N ILE A 191 12.19 -15.92 8.59
CA ILE A 191 11.16 -16.81 8.05
C ILE A 191 11.75 -17.62 6.90
N ASP A 192 11.53 -18.93 6.94
CA ASP A 192 11.76 -19.82 5.81
C ASP A 192 10.63 -19.66 4.78
N MET A 193 10.79 -18.64 3.94
CA MET A 193 9.81 -18.31 2.90
C MET A 193 9.71 -19.40 1.84
N ASP A 194 10.79 -20.15 1.60
CA ASP A 194 10.77 -21.24 0.62
C ASP A 194 9.85 -22.36 1.08
N LEU A 195 10.04 -22.82 2.33
CA LEU A 195 9.15 -23.83 2.93
C LEU A 195 7.69 -23.36 3.01
N MET A 196 7.49 -22.08 3.35
CA MET A 196 6.15 -21.48 3.46
C MET A 196 5.41 -21.53 2.11
N VAL A 197 6.06 -21.09 1.04
CA VAL A 197 5.48 -21.06 -0.31
C VAL A 197 5.32 -22.47 -0.88
N ASP A 198 6.29 -23.37 -0.64
CA ASP A 198 6.18 -24.77 -1.07
C ASP A 198 4.97 -25.47 -0.43
N THR A 199 4.65 -25.11 0.82
CA THR A 199 3.53 -25.67 1.57
C THR A 199 2.18 -25.07 1.16
N LEU A 200 2.10 -23.75 1.03
CA LEU A 200 0.81 -23.04 0.86
C LEU A 200 0.46 -22.74 -0.60
N GLY A 201 1.44 -22.67 -1.49
CA GLY A 201 1.27 -22.09 -2.82
C GLY A 201 1.19 -20.57 -2.72
N ASN A 202 -0.02 -20.02 -2.65
CA ASN A 202 -0.19 -18.60 -2.32
C ASN A 202 -0.04 -18.40 -0.81
N VAL A 203 0.51 -17.26 -0.41
CA VAL A 203 0.56 -16.90 1.01
C VAL A 203 -0.72 -16.16 1.39
N PRO A 204 -1.51 -16.69 2.34
CA PRO A 204 -2.78 -16.09 2.71
C PRO A 204 -2.63 -14.69 3.31
N ALA A 205 -3.53 -13.80 2.92
CA ALA A 205 -3.63 -12.45 3.44
C ALA A 205 -3.71 -12.38 4.98
N ASP A 206 -4.48 -13.26 5.60
CA ASP A 206 -4.65 -13.32 7.05
C ASP A 206 -3.32 -13.54 7.80
N GLN A 207 -2.43 -14.34 7.22
CA GLN A 207 -1.12 -14.63 7.81
C GLN A 207 -0.17 -13.43 7.70
N MET A 208 -0.26 -12.68 6.61
CA MET A 208 0.46 -11.42 6.44
C MET A 208 -0.08 -10.34 7.38
N ASN A 209 -1.40 -10.20 7.47
CA ASN A 209 -2.07 -9.25 8.36
C ASN A 209 -1.73 -9.51 9.83
N LEU A 210 -1.68 -10.77 10.24
CA LEU A 210 -1.23 -11.15 11.57
C LEU A 210 0.22 -10.68 11.82
N SER A 211 1.10 -10.83 10.84
CA SER A 211 2.49 -10.38 10.94
C SER A 211 2.59 -8.86 11.11
N TYR A 212 1.79 -8.08 10.37
CA TYR A 212 1.70 -6.62 10.52
C TYR A 212 1.12 -6.19 11.87
N LEU A 213 0.04 -6.83 12.34
CA LEU A 213 -0.56 -6.54 13.65
C LEU A 213 0.41 -6.81 14.80
N MET A 214 1.27 -7.82 14.65
CA MET A 214 2.28 -8.19 15.64
C MET A 214 3.48 -7.24 15.68
N LEU A 215 3.66 -6.33 14.71
CA LEU A 215 4.74 -5.33 14.76
C LEU A 215 4.55 -4.30 15.86
N LYS A 216 3.31 -3.96 16.18
CA LYS A 216 2.96 -3.04 17.28
C LYS A 216 1.73 -3.55 18.01
N PRO A 217 1.82 -4.68 18.72
CA PRO A 217 0.65 -5.39 19.21
C PRO A 217 -0.13 -4.55 20.22
N PHE A 218 0.55 -3.76 21.06
CA PHE A 218 -0.12 -2.86 22.00
C PHE A 218 -0.77 -1.66 21.32
N ARG A 219 -0.10 -1.03 20.35
CA ARG A 219 -0.66 0.15 19.64
C ARG A 219 -1.82 -0.24 18.72
N LEU A 220 -1.66 -1.32 17.96
CA LEU A 220 -2.60 -1.75 16.92
C LEU A 220 -3.77 -2.59 17.47
N ASN A 221 -3.59 -3.34 18.57
CA ASN A 221 -4.67 -4.16 19.16
C ASN A 221 -5.30 -3.58 20.43
N PHE A 222 -4.62 -2.71 21.18
CA PHE A 222 -5.16 -2.20 22.46
C PHE A 222 -5.38 -0.69 22.43
N GLN A 223 -4.34 0.10 22.13
CA GLN A 223 -4.45 1.57 22.13
C GLN A 223 -5.40 2.09 21.06
N LYS A 224 -5.42 1.46 19.88
CA LYS A 224 -6.33 1.78 18.78
C LYS A 224 -7.79 1.59 19.16
N TYR A 225 -8.13 0.47 19.80
CA TYR A 225 -9.51 0.18 20.21
C TYR A 225 -9.92 0.94 21.47
N ALA A 226 -8.99 1.25 22.37
CA ALA A 226 -9.24 2.17 23.47
C ALA A 226 -9.55 3.59 22.94
N GLY A 227 -8.78 4.09 21.97
CA GLY A 227 -9.05 5.37 21.30
C GLY A 227 -10.35 5.37 20.49
N PHE A 228 -10.78 4.21 19.96
CA PHE A 228 -12.07 4.08 19.30
C PHE A 228 -13.25 4.34 20.25
N VAL A 229 -13.16 3.94 21.52
CA VAL A 229 -14.18 4.25 22.54
C VAL A 229 -14.38 5.76 22.68
N ASP A 230 -13.29 6.53 22.57
CA ASP A 230 -13.34 7.99 22.64
C ASP A 230 -13.97 8.63 21.39
N MET A 231 -14.04 7.91 20.27
CA MET A 231 -14.59 8.36 19.00
C MET A 231 -16.08 8.03 18.83
N LEU A 232 -16.66 7.16 19.67
CA LEU A 232 -18.03 6.64 19.53
C LEU A 232 -19.15 7.71 19.54
N GLU A 233 -18.85 8.92 20.01
CA GLU A 233 -19.77 10.06 20.03
C GLU A 233 -19.76 10.86 18.72
N ASP A 234 -18.73 10.68 17.87
CA ASP A 234 -18.58 11.34 16.58
C ASP A 234 -18.70 10.34 15.42
N ALA A 235 -19.84 10.38 14.74
CA ALA A 235 -20.13 9.49 13.63
C ALA A 235 -19.09 9.56 12.50
N ALA A 236 -18.51 10.73 12.22
CA ALA A 236 -17.51 10.88 11.16
C ALA A 236 -16.19 10.22 11.54
N GLN A 237 -15.76 10.32 12.80
CA GLN A 237 -14.55 9.64 13.28
C GLN A 237 -14.74 8.12 13.33
N VAL A 238 -15.93 7.64 13.70
CA VAL A 238 -16.27 6.20 13.64
C VAL A 238 -16.23 5.70 12.20
N GLU A 239 -16.77 6.47 11.25
CA GLU A 239 -16.76 6.14 9.82
C GLU A 239 -15.33 6.09 9.26
N ASP A 240 -14.47 7.09 9.56
CA ASP A 240 -13.03 7.08 9.24
C ASP A 240 -12.34 5.81 9.75
N PHE A 241 -12.59 5.47 11.02
CA PHE A 241 -12.01 4.28 11.66
C PHE A 241 -12.46 3.00 10.96
N MET A 242 -13.76 2.86 10.68
CA MET A 242 -14.32 1.69 10.00
C MET A 242 -13.78 1.52 8.57
N ARG A 243 -13.57 2.61 7.81
CA ARG A 243 -12.94 2.53 6.48
C ARG A 243 -11.52 1.99 6.56
N MET A 244 -10.75 2.50 7.51
CA MET A 244 -9.38 2.03 7.75
C MET A 244 -9.34 0.58 8.19
N GLU A 245 -10.25 0.14 9.06
CA GLU A 245 -10.39 -1.28 9.43
C GLU A 245 -10.73 -2.14 8.22
N LYS A 246 -11.75 -1.76 7.45
CA LYS A 246 -12.15 -2.50 6.26
C LYS A 246 -11.02 -2.60 5.25
N TRP A 247 -10.21 -1.55 5.09
CA TRP A 247 -9.01 -1.59 4.26
C TRP A 247 -7.91 -2.51 4.79
N ILE A 248 -7.64 -2.50 6.10
CA ILE A 248 -6.65 -3.38 6.72
C ILE A 248 -7.03 -4.85 6.53
N PHE A 249 -8.33 -5.17 6.53
CA PHE A 249 -8.82 -6.54 6.39
C PHE A 249 -9.20 -6.93 4.96
N ASP A 250 -9.20 -6.00 3.99
CA ASP A 250 -9.36 -6.30 2.57
C ASP A 250 -7.98 -6.42 1.90
N SER A 251 -7.32 -7.52 2.24
CA SER A 251 -6.00 -7.87 1.75
C SER A 251 -6.13 -9.10 0.84
N PRO A 252 -5.71 -9.04 -0.44
CA PRO A 252 -5.61 -10.22 -1.28
C PRO A 252 -4.44 -11.11 -0.86
N ASP A 253 -4.55 -12.40 -1.16
CA ASP A 253 -3.43 -13.34 -1.05
C ASP A 253 -2.25 -12.88 -1.94
N GLN A 254 -1.02 -13.26 -1.58
CA GLN A 254 0.14 -13.05 -2.45
C GLN A 254 0.42 -14.29 -3.27
N ALA A 255 0.69 -14.11 -4.57
CA ALA A 255 1.27 -15.15 -5.40
C ALA A 255 2.59 -15.65 -4.79
N GLY A 256 2.71 -16.97 -4.67
CA GLY A 256 3.79 -17.64 -3.96
C GLY A 256 5.18 -17.26 -4.44
N GLU A 257 5.47 -17.47 -5.73
CA GLU A 257 6.79 -17.20 -6.28
C GLU A 257 7.16 -15.72 -6.26
N MET A 258 6.22 -14.81 -6.51
CA MET A 258 6.43 -13.37 -6.34
C MET A 258 6.87 -13.03 -4.91
N LEU A 259 6.15 -13.51 -3.89
CA LEU A 259 6.51 -13.23 -2.50
C LEU A 259 7.83 -13.89 -2.10
N ARG A 260 8.09 -15.12 -2.54
CA ARG A 260 9.35 -15.84 -2.33
C ARG A 260 10.53 -15.03 -2.84
N GLN A 261 10.46 -14.61 -4.11
CA GLN A 261 11.49 -13.81 -4.75
C GLN A 261 11.65 -12.46 -4.05
N PHE A 262 10.55 -11.78 -3.73
CA PHE A 262 10.60 -10.48 -3.05
C PHE A 262 11.31 -10.57 -1.69
N VAL A 263 10.96 -11.56 -0.88
CA VAL A 263 11.53 -11.76 0.46
C VAL A 263 13.01 -12.13 0.37
N ASN A 264 13.36 -13.07 -0.50
CA ASN A 264 14.74 -13.52 -0.62
C ASN A 264 15.66 -12.44 -1.19
N GLN A 265 15.21 -11.70 -2.21
CA GLN A 265 16.04 -10.69 -2.88
C GLN A 265 16.11 -9.36 -2.11
N PHE A 266 15.01 -8.91 -1.51
CA PHE A 266 14.95 -7.59 -0.85
C PHE A 266 15.09 -7.68 0.67
N TYR A 267 14.20 -8.40 1.36
CA TYR A 267 14.27 -8.48 2.82
C TYR A 267 15.54 -9.19 3.31
N LYS A 268 15.91 -10.33 2.71
CA LYS A 268 17.13 -11.08 3.08
C LYS A 268 18.36 -10.56 2.36
N GLY A 269 18.29 -10.39 1.03
CA GLY A 269 19.43 -9.98 0.20
C GLY A 269 19.79 -8.50 0.28
N ASN A 270 18.86 -7.62 0.66
CA ASN A 270 18.99 -6.17 0.56
C ASN A 270 19.45 -5.72 -0.85
N GLY A 271 18.80 -6.27 -1.87
CA GLY A 271 19.33 -6.28 -3.24
C GLY A 271 19.56 -4.91 -3.88
N PHE A 272 18.83 -3.86 -3.47
CA PHE A 272 19.09 -2.51 -4.02
C PHE A 272 20.42 -1.92 -3.51
N VAL A 273 20.82 -2.26 -2.28
CA VAL A 273 22.05 -1.77 -1.65
C VAL A 273 23.23 -2.69 -1.96
N LYS A 274 23.01 -4.01 -1.90
CA LYS A 274 24.07 -5.02 -2.04
C LYS A 274 24.18 -5.62 -3.45
N GLY A 275 23.25 -5.31 -4.34
CA GLY A 275 23.10 -5.97 -5.63
C GLY A 275 22.47 -7.36 -5.50
N GLY A 276 22.33 -8.04 -6.64
CA GLY A 276 21.77 -9.41 -6.69
C GLY A 276 20.28 -9.48 -7.02
N ILE A 277 19.63 -8.35 -7.32
CA ILE A 277 18.26 -8.34 -7.84
C ILE A 277 18.24 -9.01 -9.22
N ARG A 278 17.24 -9.86 -9.45
CA ARG A 278 16.92 -10.52 -10.70
C ARG A 278 15.43 -10.39 -10.99
N VAL A 279 15.12 -9.84 -12.16
CA VAL A 279 13.79 -9.82 -12.77
C VAL A 279 13.93 -10.64 -14.05
N GLY A 280 13.46 -11.88 -14.02
CA GLY A 280 13.79 -12.86 -15.06
C GLY A 280 15.29 -13.03 -15.21
N THR A 281 15.78 -12.84 -16.44
CA THR A 281 17.22 -12.91 -16.74
C THR A 281 17.98 -11.60 -16.45
N ARG A 282 17.28 -10.49 -16.25
CA ARG A 282 17.86 -9.15 -16.12
C ARG A 282 18.14 -8.80 -14.67
N ALA A 283 19.10 -7.91 -14.44
CA ALA A 283 19.54 -7.52 -13.10
C ALA A 283 19.48 -5.98 -12.96
N PRO A 284 18.32 -5.40 -12.59
CA PRO A 284 18.21 -3.97 -12.43
C PRO A 284 19.07 -3.46 -11.28
N THR A 285 19.70 -2.31 -11.47
CA THR A 285 20.38 -1.57 -10.41
C THR A 285 19.83 -0.16 -10.29
N LEU A 286 19.99 0.45 -9.12
CA LEU A 286 19.58 1.86 -8.94
C LEU A 286 20.39 2.83 -9.82
N ALA A 287 21.57 2.42 -10.29
CA ALA A 287 22.37 3.23 -11.22
C ALA A 287 21.72 3.36 -12.61
N ASP A 288 20.84 2.42 -12.98
CA ASP A 288 20.12 2.43 -14.25
C ASP A 288 18.89 3.35 -14.22
N VAL A 289 18.48 3.82 -13.04
CA VAL A 289 17.40 4.79 -12.85
C VAL A 289 17.92 6.19 -13.19
N THR A 290 17.75 6.59 -14.45
CA THR A 290 18.37 7.81 -15.01
C THR A 290 17.39 8.99 -15.16
N MET A 291 16.10 8.77 -14.99
CA MET A 291 15.07 9.80 -15.04
C MET A 291 14.95 10.57 -13.70
N PRO A 292 14.32 11.76 -13.68
CA PRO A 292 14.06 12.48 -12.43
C PRO A 292 13.26 11.65 -11.42
N VAL A 293 13.72 11.63 -10.17
CA VAL A 293 13.08 10.92 -9.05
C VAL A 293 12.63 11.90 -7.97
N LEU A 294 11.36 11.80 -7.57
CA LEU A 294 10.84 12.41 -6.35
C LEU A 294 10.62 11.32 -5.31
N ASN A 295 11.37 11.37 -4.20
CA ASN A 295 11.20 10.44 -3.09
C ASN A 295 10.40 11.08 -1.95
N ILE A 296 9.31 10.44 -1.56
CA ILE A 296 8.42 10.85 -0.47
C ILE A 296 8.48 9.77 0.62
N TYR A 297 8.92 10.17 1.81
CA TYR A 297 9.00 9.30 2.99
C TYR A 297 8.35 10.00 4.19
N ALA A 298 7.89 9.22 5.16
CA ALA A 298 7.27 9.75 6.37
C ALA A 298 8.25 9.66 7.56
N LEU A 299 8.40 10.76 8.30
CA LEU A 299 9.34 10.87 9.43
C LEU A 299 9.00 9.96 10.63
N GLN A 300 7.79 9.42 10.66
CA GLN A 300 7.29 8.53 11.71
C GLN A 300 6.78 7.20 11.13
N ASP A 301 7.29 6.82 9.96
CA ASP A 301 7.03 5.49 9.41
C ASP A 301 7.79 4.45 10.22
N HIS A 302 7.11 3.35 10.53
CA HIS A 302 7.68 2.23 11.27
C HIS A 302 7.63 0.93 10.47
N LEU A 303 7.00 0.95 9.30
CA LEU A 303 6.95 -0.14 8.33
C LEU A 303 8.11 0.00 7.33
N VAL A 304 8.36 1.24 6.91
CA VAL A 304 9.47 1.61 6.01
C VAL A 304 10.24 2.79 6.62
N PRO A 305 11.08 2.52 7.65
CA PRO A 305 11.89 3.55 8.30
C PRO A 305 13.09 3.99 7.45
#